data_AF-A0A2A2RZM2-F1
#
_entry.id   AF-A0A2A2RZM2-F1
#
_cell.length_a   1.000
_cell.length_b   1.000
_cell.length_c   1.000
_cell.angle_alpha   90.00
_cell.angle_beta   90.00
_cell.angle_gamma   90.00
#
_symmetry.space_group_name_H-M   'P 1'
#
loop_
_entity.id
_entity.type
_entity.pdbx_description
1 polymer ?
#
loop_
_entity_poly.entity_id
_entity_poly.type
_entity_poly.pdbx_seq_one_letter_code
_entity_poly.pdbx_strand_id
1 'polypeptide(L)'
;MISLLSTNIGRLRIIAFLEGISLLLLIFIAVPLKYFGHNPAMVKAMGPVHGVLFLLFIYNTISVGIEQRWPRSVIYKVLVACVIPFGTFYVDRKVLRKEKSLAPPLVEKEGL
;
A
#
# COMPACT_ATOMS: atom_id res chain seq x y z
N MET A 1 0.79 14.20 -13.96
CA MET A 1 1.54 13.18 -13.18
C MET A 1 2.01 13.67 -11.79
N ILE A 2 2.12 14.98 -11.52
CA ILE A 2 2.63 15.52 -10.23
C ILE A 2 1.51 15.69 -9.15
N SER A 3 0.24 15.58 -9.52
CA SER A 3 -0.91 15.79 -8.61
C SER A 3 -1.09 14.71 -7.52
N LEU A 4 -0.40 13.57 -7.63
CA LEU A 4 -0.42 12.49 -6.63
C LEU A 4 0.43 12.80 -5.37
N LEU A 5 1.29 13.81 -5.40
CA LEU A 5 2.16 14.17 -4.26
C LEU A 5 1.46 15.09 -3.24
N SER A 6 0.34 15.72 -3.62
CA SER A 6 -0.33 16.74 -2.80
C SER A 6 -1.41 16.18 -1.86
N THR A 7 -1.80 14.91 -2.03
CA THR A 7 -2.88 14.27 -1.25
C THR A 7 -2.35 13.12 -0.40
N ASN A 8 -2.88 12.98 0.82
CA ASN A 8 -2.47 11.93 1.77
C ASN A 8 -2.62 10.51 1.19
N ILE A 9 -3.65 10.30 0.35
CA ILE A 9 -3.88 9.04 -0.38
C ILE A 9 -2.80 8.76 -1.43
N GLY A 10 -2.33 9.79 -2.15
CA GLY A 10 -1.31 9.61 -3.19
C GLY A 10 0.06 9.27 -2.61
N ARG A 11 0.42 9.88 -1.47
CA ARG A 11 1.61 9.50 -0.69
C ARG A 11 1.54 8.07 -0.19
N LEU A 12 0.40 7.65 0.34
CA LEU A 12 0.16 6.26 0.75
C LEU A 12 0.36 5.29 -0.42
N ARG A 13 -0.20 5.58 -1.60
CA ARG A 13 -0.03 4.72 -2.79
C ARG A 13 1.44 4.56 -3.19
N ILE A 14 2.22 5.63 -3.14
CA ILE A 14 3.66 5.58 -3.45
C ILE A 14 4.40 4.70 -2.42
N ILE A 15 4.14 4.90 -1.13
CA ILE A 15 4.77 4.12 -0.06
C ILE A 15 4.37 2.64 -0.16
N ALA A 16 3.08 2.36 -0.42
CA ALA A 16 2.57 1.01 -0.63
C ALA A 16 3.25 0.31 -1.82
N PHE A 17 3.47 1.06 -2.91
CA PHE A 17 4.13 0.54 -4.09
C PHE A 17 5.62 0.27 -3.86
N LEU A 18 6.31 1.18 -3.17
CA LEU A 18 7.71 0.99 -2.77
C LEU A 18 7.87 -0.18 -1.80
N GLU A 19 6.97 -0.32 -0.83
CA GLU A 19 6.95 -1.43 0.12
C GLU A 19 6.73 -2.76 -0.62
N GLY A 20 5.73 -2.84 -1.50
CA GLY A 20 5.47 -4.03 -2.30
C GLY A 20 6.63 -4.41 -3.23
N ILE A 21 7.29 -3.43 -3.86
CA ILE A 21 8.51 -3.66 -4.64
C ILE A 21 9.64 -4.18 -3.74
N SER A 22 9.84 -3.56 -2.57
CA SER A 22 10.90 -3.99 -1.65
C SER A 22 10.66 -5.42 -1.14
N LEU A 23 9.40 -5.82 -0.89
CA LEU A 23 9.02 -7.19 -0.56
C LEU A 23 9.32 -8.16 -1.71
N LEU A 24 8.93 -7.78 -2.94
CA LEU A 24 9.20 -8.56 -4.16
C LEU A 24 10.70 -8.75 -4.38
N LEU A 25 11.51 -7.69 -4.27
CA LEU A 25 12.97 -7.79 -4.39
C LEU A 25 13.56 -8.68 -3.29
N LEU A 26 13.06 -8.58 -2.06
CA LEU A 26 13.56 -9.39 -0.94
C LEU A 26 13.26 -10.88 -1.18
N ILE A 27 12.05 -11.23 -1.63
CA ILE A 27 11.65 -12.63 -1.87
C ILE A 27 12.25 -13.19 -3.18
N PHE A 28 12.21 -12.45 -4.28
CA PHE A 28 12.65 -12.96 -5.59
C PHE A 28 14.14 -12.79 -5.88
N ILE A 29 14.84 -11.91 -5.16
CA ILE A 29 16.28 -11.71 -5.35
C ILE A 29 17.03 -12.10 -4.09
N ALA A 30 16.71 -11.51 -2.94
CA ALA A 30 17.54 -11.69 -1.75
C ALA A 30 17.47 -13.13 -1.21
N VAL A 31 16.30 -13.78 -1.22
CA VAL A 31 16.14 -15.19 -0.81
C VAL A 31 16.88 -16.16 -1.75
N PRO A 32 16.64 -16.17 -3.08
CA PRO A 32 17.40 -17.05 -3.97
C PRO A 32 18.89 -16.75 -3.95
N LEU A 33 19.32 -15.48 -3.86
CA LEU A 33 20.74 -15.16 -3.73
C LEU A 33 21.35 -15.72 -2.44
N LYS A 34 20.60 -15.72 -1.33
CA LYS A 34 21.02 -16.34 -0.06
C LYS A 34 21.20 -17.85 -0.21
N TYR A 35 20.29 -18.54 -0.90
CA TYR A 35 20.34 -20.00 -1.06
C TYR A 35 21.33 -20.46 -2.14
N PHE A 36 21.40 -19.78 -3.28
CA PHE A 36 22.28 -20.13 -4.40
C PHE A 36 23.70 -19.55 -4.26
N GLY A 37 23.83 -18.34 -3.72
CA GLY A 37 25.11 -17.63 -3.59
C GLY A 37 25.77 -17.75 -2.22
N HIS A 38 25.14 -18.45 -1.26
CA HIS A 38 25.59 -18.58 0.15
C HIS A 38 25.95 -17.25 0.86
N ASN A 39 25.57 -16.11 0.30
CA ASN A 39 25.93 -14.80 0.81
C ASN A 39 24.70 -14.09 1.39
N PRO A 40 24.58 -13.99 2.73
CA PRO A 40 23.43 -13.36 3.38
C PRO A 40 23.49 -11.82 3.39
N ALA A 41 24.54 -11.19 2.82
CA ALA A 41 24.72 -9.73 2.88
C ALA A 41 23.53 -8.95 2.30
N MET A 42 22.96 -9.41 1.18
CA MET A 42 21.85 -8.71 0.53
C MET A 42 20.55 -8.78 1.35
N VAL A 43 20.26 -9.93 1.99
CA VAL A 43 19.12 -10.07 2.91
C VAL A 43 19.32 -9.20 4.15
N LYS A 44 20.54 -9.18 4.71
CA LYS A 44 20.87 -8.35 5.89
C LYS A 44 20.74 -6.85 5.62
N ALA A 45 21.03 -6.39 4.40
CA ALA A 45 20.88 -5.00 4.02
C ALA A 45 19.43 -4.64 3.64
N MET A 46 18.76 -5.49 2.85
CA MET A 46 17.40 -5.23 2.37
C MET A 46 16.33 -5.42 3.45
N GLY A 47 16.55 -6.32 4.43
CA GLY A 47 15.61 -6.59 5.52
C GLY A 47 15.26 -5.33 6.34
N PRO A 48 16.24 -4.60 6.90
CA PRO A 48 15.99 -3.36 7.62
C PRO A 48 15.34 -2.28 6.75
N VAL A 49 15.78 -2.15 5.48
CA VAL A 49 15.20 -1.17 4.53
C VAL A 49 13.72 -1.45 4.30
N HIS A 50 13.37 -2.73 4.04
CA HIS A 50 11.99 -3.16 3.90
C HIS A 50 11.19 -2.97 5.19
N GLY A 51 11.75 -3.32 6.35
CA GLY A 51 11.10 -3.14 7.65
C GLY A 51 10.76 -1.67 7.95
N VAL A 52 11.64 -0.73 7.61
CA VAL A 52 11.38 0.71 7.75
C VAL A 52 10.27 1.16 6.81
N LEU A 53 10.27 0.69 5.54
CA LEU A 53 9.21 0.97 4.58
C LEU A 53 7.85 0.41 5.05
N PHE A 54 7.85 -0.79 5.64
CA PHE A 54 6.65 -1.42 6.18
C PHE A 54 6.06 -0.64 7.36
N LEU A 55 6.90 -0.15 8.29
CA LEU A 55 6.44 0.70 9.38
C LEU A 55 5.88 2.04 8.88
N LEU A 56 6.56 2.66 7.91
CA LEU A 56 6.07 3.88 7.23
C LEU A 56 4.72 3.63 6.55
N PHE A 57 4.55 2.48 5.91
CA PHE A 57 3.31 2.08 5.27
C PHE A 57 2.17 1.90 6.30
N ILE A 58 2.41 1.21 7.41
CA ILE A 58 1.43 1.05 8.50
C ILE A 58 0.98 2.42 9.01
N TYR A 59 1.94 3.28 9.34
CA TYR A 59 1.65 4.61 9.88
C TYR A 59 0.80 5.44 8.91
N ASN A 60 1.17 5.49 7.63
CA ASN A 60 0.40 6.19 6.61
C ASN A 60 -0.99 5.57 6.40
N THR A 61 -1.10 4.24 6.44
CA THR A 61 -2.38 3.53 6.28
C THR A 61 -3.35 3.84 7.39
N ILE A 62 -2.89 3.88 8.63
CA ILE A 62 -3.71 4.25 9.77
C ILE A 62 -4.09 5.73 9.68
N SER A 63 -3.14 6.62 9.37
CA SER A 63 -3.37 8.06 9.24
C SER A 63 -4.44 8.38 8.19
N VAL A 64 -4.28 7.84 6.97
CA VAL A 64 -5.26 8.00 5.88
C VAL A 64 -6.58 7.30 6.22
N GLY A 65 -6.53 6.13 6.86
CA GLY A 65 -7.72 5.41 7.28
C GLY A 65 -8.55 6.19 8.29
N ILE A 66 -7.92 6.92 9.21
CA ILE A 66 -8.61 7.79 10.17
C ILE A 66 -9.16 9.03 9.45
N GLU A 67 -8.36 9.68 8.60
CA GLU A 67 -8.75 10.89 7.87
C GLU A 67 -9.93 10.64 6.92
N GLN A 68 -9.94 9.50 6.23
CA GLN A 68 -11.01 9.06 5.33
C GLN A 68 -12.13 8.29 6.06
N ARG A 69 -12.09 8.22 7.40
CA ARG A 69 -13.06 7.47 8.24
C ARG A 69 -13.32 6.04 7.78
N TRP A 70 -12.28 5.35 7.32
CA TRP A 70 -12.38 3.96 6.92
C TRP A 70 -12.74 3.07 8.13
N PRO A 71 -13.63 2.09 7.95
CA PRO A 71 -13.88 1.11 9.01
C PRO A 71 -12.60 0.32 9.29
N ARG A 72 -12.36 -0.04 10.55
CA ARG A 72 -11.18 -0.81 11.00
C ARG A 72 -10.94 -2.08 10.17
N SER A 73 -12.01 -2.70 9.66
CA SER A 73 -11.97 -3.86 8.77
C SER A 73 -11.30 -3.58 7.42
N VAL A 74 -11.35 -2.35 6.91
CA VAL A 74 -10.67 -1.94 5.67
C VAL A 74 -9.18 -1.72 5.95
N ILE A 75 -8.83 -1.00 7.02
CA ILE A 75 -7.44 -0.80 7.44
C ILE A 75 -6.74 -2.17 7.62
N TYR A 76 -7.38 -3.11 8.30
CA TYR A 76 -6.84 -4.46 8.47
C TYR A 76 -6.64 -5.20 7.14
N LYS A 77 -7.61 -5.11 6.22
CA LYS A 77 -7.48 -5.72 4.87
C LYS A 77 -6.32 -5.11 4.08
N VAL A 78 -6.11 -3.79 4.18
CA VAL A 78 -5.01 -3.09 3.50
C VAL A 78 -3.66 -3.54 4.04
N LEU A 79 -3.54 -3.65 5.37
CA LEU A 79 -2.32 -4.14 6.02
C LEU A 79 -2.00 -5.59 5.65
N VAL A 80 -2.97 -6.50 5.74
CA VAL A 80 -2.78 -7.90 5.35
C VAL A 80 -2.44 -8.03 3.87
N ALA A 81 -3.02 -7.17 3.02
CA ALA A 81 -2.77 -7.16 1.60
C ALA A 81 -1.37 -6.65 1.20
N CYS A 82 -0.64 -5.91 2.04
CA CYS A 82 0.74 -5.54 1.70
C CYS A 82 1.73 -6.68 1.95
N VAL A 83 1.43 -7.56 2.92
CA VAL A 83 2.25 -8.75 3.22
C VAL A 83 2.12 -9.81 2.13
N ILE A 84 1.00 -9.84 1.42
CA ILE A 84 0.79 -10.75 0.31
C ILE A 84 1.36 -10.09 -0.95
N PRO A 85 2.40 -10.64 -1.61
CA PRO A 85 2.79 -10.16 -2.93
C PRO A 85 1.54 -10.24 -3.82
N PHE A 86 1.17 -9.12 -4.47
CA PHE A 86 -0.08 -8.91 -5.23
C PHE A 86 -1.35 -8.50 -4.45
N GLY A 87 -1.35 -8.45 -3.11
CA GLY A 87 -2.54 -8.04 -2.35
C GLY A 87 -2.91 -6.56 -2.55
N THR A 88 -1.94 -5.69 -2.82
CA THR A 88 -2.15 -4.28 -3.15
C THR A 88 -3.06 -4.09 -4.38
N PHE A 89 -2.93 -4.97 -5.39
CA PHE A 89 -3.78 -4.96 -6.59
C PHE A 89 -5.23 -5.36 -6.28
N TYR A 90 -5.43 -6.27 -5.31
CA TYR A 90 -6.75 -6.69 -4.86
C TYR A 90 -7.45 -5.60 -4.03
N VAL A 91 -6.70 -4.89 -3.18
CA VAL A 91 -7.19 -3.74 -2.40
C VAL A 91 -7.58 -2.60 -3.32
N ASP A 92 -6.76 -2.28 -4.33
CA ASP A 92 -7.09 -1.23 -5.30
C ASP A 92 -8.44 -1.53 -5.99
N ARG A 93 -8.65 -2.80 -6.38
CA ARG A 93 -9.90 -3.24 -7.03
C ARG A 93 -11.12 -3.27 -6.09
N LYS A 94 -10.94 -3.52 -4.78
CA LYS A 94 -12.04 -3.73 -3.82
C LYS A 94 -12.38 -2.48 -3.00
N VAL A 95 -11.43 -1.59 -2.77
CA VAL A 95 -11.60 -0.35 -2.01
C VAL A 95 -11.99 0.80 -2.93
N LEU A 96 -11.31 1.02 -4.07
CA LEU A 96 -11.66 2.12 -4.98
C LEU A 96 -12.96 1.89 -5.75
N ARG A 97 -13.37 0.64 -5.99
CA ARG A 97 -14.68 0.38 -6.63
C ARG A 97 -15.85 0.61 -5.67
N LYS A 98 -15.62 0.64 -4.35
CA LYS A 98 -16.67 0.91 -3.36
C LYS A 98 -16.89 2.40 -3.10
N GLU A 99 -15.88 3.24 -3.33
CA GLU A 99 -16.02 4.71 -3.28
C GLU A 99 -16.93 5.27 -4.38
N LYS A 100 -17.07 4.57 -5.53
CA LYS A 100 -18.07 4.94 -6.55
C LYS A 100 -19.53 4.77 -6.06
N SER A 101 -19.75 4.19 -4.88
CA SER A 101 -21.07 3.94 -4.28
C SER A 101 -21.32 4.71 -2.97
N LEU A 102 -20.37 5.52 -2.51
CA LEU A 102 -20.52 6.39 -1.32
C LEU A 102 -20.27 7.88 -1.61
N ALA A 103 -20.05 8.26 -2.86
CA ALA A 103 -20.41 9.61 -3.27
C ALA A 103 -21.90 9.81 -2.92
N PRO A 104 -22.28 10.77 -2.06
CA PRO A 104 -23.69 11.15 -1.99
C PRO A 104 -24.11 11.45 -3.44
N PRO A 105 -25.31 11.04 -3.86
CA PRO A 105 -25.80 11.37 -5.19
C PRO A 105 -25.52 12.85 -5.37
N LEU A 106 -24.72 13.17 -6.40
CA LEU A 106 -24.60 14.55 -6.82
C LEU A 106 -26.04 14.97 -7.03
N VAL A 107 -26.51 15.82 -6.12
CA VAL A 107 -27.78 16.51 -6.28
C VAL A 107 -27.62 17.17 -7.62
N GLU A 108 -28.26 16.53 -8.59
CA GLU A 108 -28.52 17.06 -9.89
C GLU A 108 -29.22 18.38 -9.59
N LYS A 109 -28.45 19.46 -9.66
CA LYS A 109 -29.03 20.77 -9.88
C LYS A 109 -29.55 20.73 -11.31
N GLU A 110 -30.67 20.01 -11.48
CA GLU A 110 -31.61 20.27 -12.55
C GLU A 110 -31.94 21.75 -12.48
N GLY A 111 -31.81 22.43 -13.61
CA GLY A 111 -32.24 23.80 -13.72
C GLY A 111 -33.73 23.90 -13.44
N LEU A 112 -34.08 24.75 -12.49
CA LEU A 112 -35.15 25.75 -12.58
C LEU A 112 -34.96 26.79 -11.49
#